data_AF-A0A8T6RLW8-F1
#
_entry.id   AF-A0A8T6RLW8-F1
#
_cell.length_a   1.000
_cell.length_b   1.000
_cell.length_c   1.000
_cell.angle_alpha   90.00
_cell.angle_beta   90.00
_cell.angle_gamma   90.00
#
_symmetry.space_group_name_H-M   'P 1'
#
loop_
_entity.id
_entity.type
_entity.pdbx_description
1 polymer ?
#
loop_
_entity_poly.entity_id
_entity_poly.type
_entity_poly.pdbx_seq_one_letter_code
_entity_poly.pdbx_strand_id
1 'polypeptide(L)'
;MEIEQLVKNWIESYNYELLQFQNYNYLKIKINDQVLEIHIKELMDSVSVIFKGSDSSISEIASYLNSYLSETTSYEIKKDLTSEEYLKYLESESLEKCLICGELQPNQLKFCLKCGAILEKHPE
;
A
#
# COMPACT_ATOMS: atom_id res chain seq x y z
N MET A 1 -9.67 5.42 10.57
CA MET A 1 -10.45 4.77 9.49
C MET A 1 -9.44 4.22 8.51
N GLU A 2 -9.40 2.91 8.31
CA GLU A 2 -8.39 2.26 7.46
C GLU A 2 -8.66 2.59 5.99
N ILE A 3 -7.61 2.93 5.23
CA ILE A 3 -7.72 3.34 3.81
C ILE A 3 -8.34 2.26 2.95
N GLU A 4 -8.13 0.99 3.30
CA GLU A 4 -8.80 -0.15 2.67
C GLU A 4 -10.32 -0.02 2.70
N GLN A 5 -10.90 0.34 3.85
CA GLN A 5 -12.35 0.47 3.99
C GLN A 5 -12.88 1.64 3.18
N LEU A 6 -12.12 2.74 3.09
CA LEU A 6 -12.48 3.86 2.20
C LEU A 6 -12.51 3.44 0.73
N VAL A 7 -11.50 2.70 0.28
CA VAL A 7 -11.45 2.20 -1.10
C VAL A 7 -12.61 1.23 -1.36
N LYS A 8 -12.96 0.34 -0.42
CA LYS A 8 -14.14 -0.54 -0.54
C LYS A 8 -15.44 0.24 -0.63
N ASN A 9 -15.64 1.22 0.25
CA ASN A 9 -16.83 2.07 0.23
C ASN A 9 -16.95 2.83 -1.10
N TRP A 10 -15.83 3.28 -1.67
CA TRP A 10 -15.78 3.90 -2.98
C TRP A 10 -16.21 2.92 -4.08
N ILE A 11 -15.64 1.72 -4.12
CA ILE A 11 -16.02 0.67 -5.09
C ILE A 11 -17.52 0.40 -5.05
N GLU A 12 -18.08 0.23 -3.84
CA GLU A 12 -19.51 -0.05 -3.65
C GLU A 12 -20.40 1.13 -4.05
N SER A 13 -20.01 2.36 -3.70
CA SER A 13 -20.80 3.58 -3.97
C SER A 13 -20.97 3.84 -5.47
N TYR A 14 -19.97 3.47 -6.27
CA TYR A 14 -19.95 3.68 -7.71
C TYR A 14 -20.22 2.39 -8.51
N ASN A 15 -20.52 1.28 -7.83
CA ASN A 15 -20.81 -0.03 -8.42
C ASN A 15 -19.71 -0.53 -9.37
N TYR A 16 -18.44 -0.30 -9.01
CA TYR A 16 -17.30 -0.81 -9.77
C TYR A 16 -17.08 -2.30 -9.52
N GLU A 17 -16.52 -3.00 -10.52
CA GLU A 17 -16.26 -4.43 -10.42
C GLU A 17 -14.88 -4.67 -9.80
N LEU A 18 -14.85 -5.31 -8.63
CA LEU A 18 -13.61 -5.77 -8.00
C LEU A 18 -13.12 -7.05 -8.70
N LEU A 19 -12.02 -6.94 -9.44
CA LEU A 19 -11.41 -8.06 -10.18
C LEU A 19 -10.49 -8.91 -9.31
N GLN A 20 -9.76 -8.29 -8.37
CA GLN A 20 -8.81 -8.99 -7.52
C GLN A 20 -8.57 -8.24 -6.22
N PHE A 21 -8.38 -9.00 -5.15
CA PHE A 21 -7.95 -8.51 -3.83
C PHE A 21 -6.88 -9.46 -3.29
N GLN A 22 -5.69 -8.95 -2.98
CA GLN A 22 -4.60 -9.76 -2.41
C GLN A 22 -4.02 -9.11 -1.15
N ASN A 23 -3.95 -9.91 -0.08
CA ASN A 23 -3.19 -9.63 1.15
C ASN A 23 -3.40 -8.22 1.72
N TYR A 24 -4.62 -7.67 1.65
CA TYR A 24 -5.02 -6.37 2.23
C TYR A 24 -4.36 -5.12 1.64
N ASN A 25 -3.36 -5.28 0.78
CA ASN A 25 -2.51 -4.19 0.26
C ASN A 25 -2.59 -4.03 -1.26
N TYR A 26 -3.36 -4.87 -1.96
CA TYR A 26 -3.54 -4.79 -3.41
C TYR A 26 -4.99 -4.99 -3.82
N LEU A 27 -5.49 -4.06 -4.64
CA LEU A 27 -6.79 -4.14 -5.28
C LEU A 27 -6.66 -3.95 -6.78
N LYS A 28 -7.45 -4.71 -7.53
CA LYS A 28 -7.63 -4.55 -8.97
C LYS A 28 -9.10 -4.33 -9.24
N ILE A 29 -9.44 -3.18 -9.80
CA ILE A 29 -10.80 -2.72 -9.99
C ILE A 29 -11.01 -2.44 -11.47
N LYS A 30 -12.16 -2.81 -11.99
CA LYS A 30 -12.61 -2.43 -13.31
C LYS A 30 -13.55 -1.24 -13.21
N ILE A 31 -13.18 -0.16 -13.87
CA ILE A 31 -13.93 1.09 -13.97
C ILE A 31 -14.28 1.26 -15.43
N ASN A 32 -15.55 1.04 -15.79
CA ASN A 32 -15.99 0.92 -17.18
C ASN A 32 -15.19 -0.16 -17.93
N ASP A 33 -14.45 0.20 -18.98
CA ASP A 33 -13.57 -0.70 -19.74
C ASP A 33 -12.09 -0.58 -19.35
N GLN A 34 -11.80 0.16 -18.28
CA GLN A 34 -10.43 0.39 -17.80
C GLN A 34 -10.17 -0.38 -16.52
N VAL A 35 -8.91 -0.73 -16.33
CA VAL A 35 -8.45 -1.44 -15.13
C VAL A 35 -7.60 -0.46 -14.31
N LEU A 36 -7.99 -0.30 -13.05
CA LEU A 36 -7.25 0.44 -12.04
C LEU A 36 -6.68 -0.55 -11.04
N GLU A 37 -5.36 -0.53 -10.89
CA GLU A 37 -4.64 -1.25 -9.86
C GLU A 37 -4.27 -0.28 -8.74
N ILE A 38 -4.52 -0.69 -7.51
CA ILE A 38 -4.27 0.09 -6.30
C ILE A 38 -3.37 -0.73 -5.39
N HIS A 39 -2.23 -0.17 -5.02
CA HIS A 39 -1.40 -0.72 -3.96
C HIS A 39 -1.44 0.20 -2.76
N ILE A 40 -1.88 -0.33 -1.63
CA ILE A 40 -1.90 0.38 -0.36
C ILE A 40 -0.71 -0.13 0.45
N LYS A 41 0.15 0.77 0.91
CA LYS A 41 1.27 0.46 1.79
C LYS A 41 1.12 1.28 3.06
N GLU A 42 0.77 0.61 4.14
CA GLU A 42 0.80 1.21 5.47
C GLU A 42 2.25 1.26 5.96
N LEU A 43 2.69 2.44 6.38
CA LEU A 43 3.97 2.72 7.01
C LEU A 43 3.69 3.14 8.47
N MET A 44 4.71 3.17 9.32
CA MET A 44 4.53 3.43 10.77
C MET A 44 3.71 4.68 11.09
N ASP A 45 3.91 5.77 10.34
CA ASP A 45 3.26 7.07 10.58
C ASP A 45 2.51 7.63 9.34
N SER A 46 2.43 6.83 8.27
CA SER A 46 1.88 7.28 6.98
C SER A 46 1.30 6.13 6.18
N VAL A 47 0.46 6.43 5.20
CA VAL A 47 -0.04 5.42 4.27
C VAL A 47 0.20 5.89 2.86
N SER A 48 0.93 5.13 2.08
CA SER A 48 1.21 5.47 0.69
C SER A 48 0.32 4.63 -0.23
N VAL A 49 -0.33 5.29 -1.19
CA VAL A 49 -1.24 4.65 -2.14
C VAL A 49 -0.70 4.85 -3.55
N ILE A 50 -0.42 3.75 -4.23
CA ILE A 50 0.03 3.75 -5.62
C ILE A 50 -1.13 3.37 -6.50
N PHE A 51 -1.35 4.14 -7.54
CA PHE A 51 -2.29 3.80 -8.60
C PHE A 51 -1.57 3.50 -9.90
N LYS A 52 -2.09 2.51 -10.62
CA LYS A 52 -1.70 2.20 -11.99
C LYS A 52 -2.97 2.00 -12.81
N GLY A 53 -3.15 2.84 -13.82
CA GLY A 53 -4.39 2.90 -14.58
C GLY A 53 -4.50 4.20 -15.35
N SER A 54 -5.67 4.49 -15.90
CA SER A 54 -5.88 5.74 -16.64
C SER A 54 -5.93 6.96 -15.71
N ASP A 55 -5.44 8.11 -16.19
CA ASP A 55 -5.45 9.37 -15.44
C ASP A 55 -6.83 9.77 -14.91
N SER A 56 -7.89 9.48 -15.67
CA SER A 56 -9.28 9.73 -15.27
C SER A 56 -9.68 8.90 -14.06
N SER A 57 -9.39 7.59 -14.08
CA SER A 57 -9.71 6.68 -12.98
C SER A 57 -8.93 7.01 -11.72
N ILE A 58 -7.64 7.37 -11.88
CA ILE A 58 -6.79 7.76 -10.76
C ILE A 58 -7.27 9.06 -10.12
N SER A 59 -7.65 10.05 -10.94
CA SER A 59 -8.10 11.35 -10.43
C SER A 59 -9.41 11.25 -9.65
N GLU A 60 -10.29 10.34 -10.05
CA GLU A 60 -11.57 10.07 -9.38
C GLU A 60 -11.36 9.52 -7.97
N ILE A 61 -10.58 8.44 -7.82
CA ILE A 61 -10.30 7.87 -6.50
C ILE A 61 -9.43 8.79 -5.64
N ALA A 62 -8.46 9.48 -6.24
CA ALA A 62 -7.62 10.43 -5.50
C ALA A 62 -8.49 11.52 -4.87
N SER A 63 -9.43 12.08 -5.64
CA SER A 63 -10.36 13.10 -5.13
C SER A 63 -11.23 12.55 -4.00
N TYR A 64 -11.73 11.31 -4.15
CA TYR A 64 -12.47 10.64 -3.10
C TYR A 64 -11.64 10.50 -1.82
N LEU A 65 -10.46 9.86 -1.90
CA LEU A 65 -9.59 9.66 -0.73
C LEU A 65 -9.17 10.97 -0.07
N ASN A 66 -8.83 11.99 -0.85
CA ASN A 66 -8.45 13.30 -0.33
C ASN A 66 -9.56 13.95 0.51
N SER A 67 -10.82 13.72 0.17
CA SER A 67 -11.97 14.25 0.92
C SER A 67 -12.18 13.59 2.29
N TYR A 68 -11.63 12.39 2.51
CA TYR A 68 -11.77 11.63 3.76
C TYR A 68 -10.48 11.57 4.60
N LEU A 69 -9.31 11.75 3.98
CA LEU A 69 -8.00 11.57 4.63
C LEU A 69 -7.33 12.87 5.09
N SER A 70 -7.87 14.05 4.74
CA SER A 70 -7.21 15.34 4.93
C SER A 70 -6.89 15.73 6.38
N GLU A 71 -7.38 15.00 7.38
CA GLU A 71 -7.24 15.39 8.80
C GLU A 71 -6.47 14.39 9.69
N THR A 72 -6.19 13.16 9.23
CA THR A 72 -5.74 12.10 10.18
C THR A 72 -4.58 11.22 9.73
N THR A 73 -4.14 11.30 8.46
CA THR A 73 -3.09 10.40 7.96
C THR A 73 -2.29 11.09 6.86
N SER A 74 -0.96 11.10 6.96
CA SER A 74 -0.12 11.54 5.86
C SER A 74 -0.16 10.49 4.76
N TYR A 75 -0.60 10.86 3.55
CA TYR A 75 -0.63 9.96 2.40
C TYR A 75 0.02 10.57 1.17
N GLU A 76 0.61 9.71 0.35
CA GLU A 76 1.26 10.07 -0.91
C GLU A 76 0.63 9.26 -2.03
N ILE A 77 0.30 9.94 -3.14
CA ILE A 77 -0.27 9.34 -4.35
C ILE A 77 0.82 9.25 -5.42
N LYS A 78 1.11 8.04 -5.89
CA LYS A 78 2.04 7.81 -7.02
C LYS A 78 1.28 7.23 -8.21
N LYS A 79 1.61 7.70 -9.41
CA LYS A 79 1.03 7.27 -10.69
C LYS A 79 2.08 6.57 -11.52
N ASP A 80 1.68 5.50 -12.21
CA ASP A 80 2.42 4.87 -13.32
C ASP A 80 3.91 4.64 -13.04
N LEU A 81 4.23 4.16 -11.83
CA LEU A 81 5.59 3.76 -11.50
C LEU A 81 6.06 2.70 -12.49
N THR A 82 7.25 2.90 -13.07
CA THR A 82 7.95 1.85 -13.81
C THR A 82 8.18 0.66 -12.90
N SER A 83 8.40 -0.53 -13.48
CA SER A 83 8.74 -1.72 -12.68
C SER A 83 9.92 -1.48 -11.74
N GLU A 84 10.93 -0.70 -12.16
CA GLU A 84 12.07 -0.33 -11.30
C GLU A 84 11.68 0.62 -10.18
N GLU A 85 10.84 1.63 -10.43
CA GLU A 85 10.37 2.55 -9.39
C GLU A 85 9.43 1.86 -8.40
N TYR A 86 8.59 0.96 -8.89
CA TYR A 86 7.73 0.13 -8.07
C TYR A 86 8.57 -0.82 -7.19
N LEU A 87 9.58 -1.47 -7.76
CA LEU A 87 10.53 -2.30 -7.00
C LEU A 87 11.29 -1.47 -5.97
N LYS A 88 11.87 -0.32 -6.34
CA LYS A 88 12.53 0.60 -5.39
C LYS A 88 11.59 1.09 -4.29
N TYR A 89 10.31 1.26 -4.59
CA TYR A 89 9.30 1.63 -3.61
C TYR A 89 8.92 0.47 -2.68
N LEU A 90 8.90 -0.76 -3.18
CA LEU A 90 8.76 -1.95 -2.33
C LEU A 90 10.01 -2.13 -1.47
N GLU A 91 11.19 -1.99 -2.07
CA GLU A 91 12.51 -2.11 -1.44
C GLU A 91 12.89 -0.93 -0.53
N SER A 92 12.13 0.18 -0.56
CA SER A 92 12.32 1.29 0.40
C SER A 92 11.91 0.91 1.82
N GLU A 93 11.32 -0.28 2.02
CA GLU A 93 11.45 -0.96 3.30
C GLU A 93 12.91 -1.39 3.43
N SER A 94 13.69 -0.63 4.20
CA SER A 94 15.00 -1.09 4.65
C SER A 94 14.87 -2.54 5.09
N LEU A 95 15.54 -3.45 4.38
CA LEU A 95 15.61 -4.85 4.80
C LEU A 95 16.72 -4.91 5.84
N GLU A 96 16.39 -5.39 7.02
CA GLU A 96 17.39 -5.72 8.02
C GLU A 96 17.64 -7.21 8.05
N LYS A 97 18.90 -7.57 8.23
CA LYS A 97 19.28 -8.96 8.38
C LYS A 97 18.94 -9.39 9.80
N CYS A 98 18.15 -10.45 9.95
CA CYS A 98 17.94 -11.08 11.25
C CYS A 98 19.30 -11.50 11.84
N LEU A 99 19.65 -10.98 13.02
CA LEU A 99 20.92 -11.28 13.67
C LEU A 99 21.04 -12.74 14.12
N ILE A 100 19.93 -13.47 14.22
CA ILE A 100 19.90 -14.86 14.68
C ILE A 100 19.99 -15.85 13.52
N CYS A 101 19.17 -15.72 12.48
CA CYS A 101 19.13 -16.70 11.38
C CYS A 101 19.70 -16.18 10.05
N GLY A 102 20.01 -14.89 9.96
CA GLY A 102 20.59 -14.27 8.78
C GLY A 102 19.63 -14.00 7.62
N GLU A 103 18.34 -14.29 7.77
CA GLU A 103 17.32 -13.98 6.77
C GLU A 103 17.11 -12.47 6.65
N LEU A 104 16.91 -11.96 5.44
CA LEU A 104 16.51 -10.57 5.24
C LEU A 104 15.04 -10.43 5.64
N GLN A 105 14.76 -9.47 6.50
CA GLN A 105 13.43 -9.19 7.02
C GLN A 105 13.12 -7.72 6.74
N PRO A 106 11.86 -7.39 6.43
CA PRO A 106 11.41 -5.99 6.51
C PRO A 106 11.72 -5.44 7.92
N ASN A 107 12.45 -4.32 8.01
CA ASN A 107 12.84 -3.64 9.27
C ASN A 107 11.64 -3.11 10.10
N GLN A 108 10.42 -3.38 9.65
CA GLN A 108 9.18 -3.04 10.35
C GLN A 108 8.66 -4.22 11.20
N LEU A 109 9.18 -5.42 10.98
CA LEU A 109 8.77 -6.60 11.71
C LEU A 109 9.39 -6.59 13.10
N LYS A 110 8.58 -6.83 14.13
CA LYS A 110 9.07 -7.03 15.50
C LYS A 110 9.73 -8.38 15.69
N PHE A 111 9.42 -9.35 14.83
CA PHE A 111 9.91 -10.72 14.91
C PHE A 111 10.27 -11.27 13.53
N CYS A 112 11.30 -12.10 13.47
CA CYS A 112 11.71 -12.79 12.27
C CYS A 112 10.67 -13.85 11.87
N LEU A 113 10.17 -13.78 10.65
CA LEU A 113 9.18 -14.72 10.12
C LEU A 113 9.73 -16.14 9.98
N LYS A 114 11.06 -16.29 9.92
CA LYS A 114 11.72 -17.59 9.77
C LYS A 114 12.02 -18.28 11.09
N CYS A 115 12.54 -17.55 12.08
CA CYS A 115 13.00 -18.14 13.34
C CYS A 115 12.28 -17.62 14.58
N GLY A 116 11.35 -16.68 14.45
CA GLY A 116 10.61 -16.09 15.57
C GLY A 116 11.43 -15.16 16.48
N ALA A 117 12.70 -14.91 16.16
CA ALA A 117 13.55 -14.02 16.95
C ALA A 117 13.06 -12.59 16.92
N ILE A 118 13.15 -11.89 18.05
CA ILE A 118 12.84 -10.45 18.15
C ILE A 118 13.84 -9.66 17.29
N LEU A 119 13.33 -8.70 16.54
CA LEU A 119 14.09 -7.83 15.62
C LEU A 119 14.24 -6.40 16.14
N GLU A 120 13.58 -6.03 17.25
CA GLU A 120 13.68 -4.68 17.84
C GLU A 120 15.13 -4.28 18.13
N LYS A 121 15.58 -3.18 17.52
CA LYS A 121 16.79 -2.48 17.94
C LYS A 121 16.51 -1.78 19.26
N HIS A 122 17.23 -2.17 20.32
CA HIS A 122 17.27 -1.39 21.54
C HIS A 122 17.74 0.05 21.19
N PRO A 123 16.97 1.10 21.51
CA PRO A 123 17.50 2.45 21.47
C PRO A 123 18.51 2.56 22.61
N GLU A 124 19.75 2.89 22.26
CA GLU A 124 20.85 3.20 23.18
C GLU A 124 20.68 4.60 23.77
#